data_AF-A0AAD9JQ00-F1
#
_entry.id   AF-A0AAD9JQ00-F1
#
_cell.length_a   1.000
_cell.length_b   1.000
_cell.length_c   1.000
_cell.angle_alpha   90.00
_cell.angle_beta   90.00
_cell.angle_gamma   90.00
#
_symmetry.space_group_name_H-M   'P 1'
#
loop_
_entity.id
_entity.type
_entity.pdbx_description
1 polymer ?
#
loop_
_entity_poly.entity_id
_entity_poly.type
_entity_poly.pdbx_seq_one_letter_code
_entity_poly.pdbx_strand_id
1 'polypeptide(L)' 'MWVCCHFPGKRRYDRKQSGYGGQTKLIFRKKAKTTKKIVLKMECTECKYRKQLAIKRCKHFELGGDKKKKGQMIQF' A
#
# COMPACT_ATOMS: atom_id res chain seq x y z
N MET A 1 -6.29 -0.38 -15.10
CA MET A 1 -6.53 0.23 -13.76
C MET A 1 -7.06 1.64 -13.99
N TRP A 2 -8.39 1.81 -14.07
CA TRP A 2 -9.00 3.09 -14.41
C TRP A 2 -8.89 4.05 -13.23
N VAL A 3 -8.19 5.17 -13.41
CA VAL A 3 -8.12 6.23 -12.40
C VAL A 3 -9.45 6.97 -12.43
N CYS A 4 -10.21 6.93 -11.35
CA CYS A 4 -11.45 7.69 -11.26
C CYS A 4 -11.11 9.20 -11.20
N CYS A 5 -11.36 9.90 -12.31
CA CYS A 5 -11.06 11.33 -12.50
C CYS A 5 -12.08 12.26 -11.81
N HIS A 6 -13.18 11.71 -11.30
CA HIS A 6 -14.32 12.51 -10.81
C HIS A 6 -14.18 12.98 -9.36
N PHE A 7 -13.13 12.57 -8.64
CA PHE A 7 -12.93 13.01 -7.26
C PHE A 7 -12.67 14.53 -7.17
N PRO A 8 -13.31 15.24 -6.21
CA PRO A 8 -13.17 16.69 -6.07
C PRO A 8 -11.72 17.18 -5.92
N GLY A 9 -10.86 16.38 -5.27
CA GLY A 9 -9.45 16.70 -5.07
C GLY A 9 -8.65 16.73 -6.38
N LYS A 10 -8.85 15.73 -7.24
CA LYS A 10 -8.17 15.62 -8.54
C LYS A 10 -8.63 16.73 -9.48
N ARG A 11 -9.95 16.99 -9.58
CA ARG A 11 -10.52 18.08 -10.39
C ARG A 11 -9.94 19.46 -10.02
N ARG A 12 -9.83 19.75 -8.73
CA ARG A 12 -9.24 21.02 -8.24
C ARG A 12 -7.75 21.10 -8.56
N TYR A 13 -7.01 20.00 -8.41
CA TYR A 13 -5.58 19.93 -8.72
C TYR A 13 -5.34 20.20 -10.21
N ASP A 14 -6.12 19.56 -11.08
CA ASP A 14 -5.97 19.69 -12.53
C ASP A 14 -6.34 21.09 -13.01
N ARG A 15 -7.42 21.68 -12.47
CA ARG A 15 -7.78 23.08 -12.75
C ARG A 15 -6.73 24.09 -12.24
N LYS A 16 -6.01 23.77 -11.16
CA LYS A 16 -4.93 24.64 -10.67
C LYS A 16 -3.67 24.51 -11.52
N GLN A 17 -3.42 23.33 -12.07
CA GLN A 17 -2.26 23.04 -12.90
C GLN A 17 -2.41 23.53 -14.35
N SER A 18 -3.63 23.80 -14.82
CA SER A 18 -3.87 24.31 -16.18
C SER A 18 -3.39 25.75 -16.35
N GLY A 19 -2.80 26.05 -17.51
CA GLY A 19 -2.27 27.37 -17.86
C GLY A 19 -0.75 27.46 -17.68
N TYR A 20 -0.23 28.68 -17.67
CA TYR A 20 1.19 28.96 -17.45
C TYR A 20 1.51 29.06 -15.95
N GLY A 21 2.75 28.78 -15.56
CA GLY A 21 3.19 28.85 -14.15
C GLY A 21 3.72 27.53 -13.56
N GLY A 22 3.81 26.46 -14.37
CA GLY A 22 4.51 25.23 -14.00
C GLY A 22 3.86 24.45 -12.85
N GLN A 23 4.68 23.86 -11.98
CA GLN A 23 4.20 22.95 -10.93
C GLN A 23 3.60 23.72 -9.74
N THR A 24 2.27 23.66 -9.58
CA THR A 24 1.53 24.50 -8.60
C THR A 24 1.39 23.93 -7.19
N LYS A 25 1.79 22.67 -6.99
CA LYS A 25 1.70 21.94 -5.72
C LYS A 25 3.02 21.28 -5.38
N LEU A 26 3.33 21.23 -4.09
CA LEU A 26 4.60 20.70 -3.59
C LEU A 26 4.74 19.20 -3.88
N ILE A 27 5.88 18.81 -4.45
CA ILE A 27 6.27 17.42 -4.65
C ILE A 27 7.20 17.01 -3.51
N PHE A 28 6.80 16.02 -2.74
CA PHE A 28 7.62 15.50 -1.65
C PHE A 28 8.76 14.63 -2.18
N ARG A 29 10.01 15.12 -2.08
CA ARG A 29 11.21 14.44 -2.61
C ARG A 29 11.94 13.57 -1.58
N LYS A 30 11.92 13.95 -0.29
CA LYS A 30 12.75 13.30 0.76
C LYS A 30 12.02 12.13 1.43
N LYS A 31 12.03 10.94 0.84
CA LYS A 31 11.43 9.74 1.44
C LYS A 31 12.42 9.04 2.38
N ALA A 32 12.15 9.04 3.69
CA ALA A 32 12.99 8.40 4.70
C ALA A 32 12.59 6.94 5.03
N LYS A 33 11.31 6.59 4.90
CA LYS A 33 10.83 5.25 5.28
C LYS A 33 11.06 4.26 4.13
N THR A 34 11.79 3.18 4.42
CA THR A 34 12.10 2.11 3.47
C THR A 34 11.00 1.05 3.36
N THR A 35 10.20 0.88 4.42
CA THR A 35 9.11 -0.11 4.48
C THR A 35 7.75 0.54 4.69
N LYS A 36 6.69 -0.11 4.23
CA LYS A 36 5.28 0.31 4.41
C LYS A 36 4.62 -0.52 5.52
N LYS A 37 3.52 -0.01 6.08
CA LYS A 37 2.63 -0.85 6.92
C LYS A 37 1.80 -1.72 5.99
N ILE A 38 1.85 -3.03 6.19
CA ILE A 38 1.07 -3.98 5.41
C ILE A 38 -0.31 -4.09 6.06
N VAL A 39 -1.35 -3.97 5.26
CA VAL A 39 -2.75 -4.10 5.70
C VAL A 39 -3.31 -5.38 5.10
N LEU A 40 -3.74 -6.30 5.96
CA LEU A 40 -4.44 -7.50 5.55
C LEU A 40 -5.91 -7.20 5.32
N LYS A 41 -6.45 -7.70 4.21
CA LYS A 41 -7.87 -7.69 3.93
C LYS A 41 -8.43 -9.07 4.27
N MET A 42 -9.04 -9.18 5.45
CA MET A 42 -9.71 -10.40 5.88
C MET A 42 -11.14 -10.40 5.33
N GLU A 43 -11.52 -11.46 4.64
CA GLU A 43 -12.88 -11.68 4.16
C GLU A 43 -13.50 -12.85 4.95
N CYS A 44 -14.68 -12.62 5.52
CA CYS A 44 -15.50 -13.63 6.17
C CYS A 44 -16.02 -14.62 5.11
N THR A 45 -15.81 -15.92 5.31
CA THR A 45 -16.23 -16.96 4.36
C THR A 45 -17.75 -17.06 4.21
N GLU A 46 -18.49 -16.84 5.30
CA GLU A 46 -19.95 -16.98 5.33
C GLU A 46 -20.65 -15.67 4.96
N CYS A 47 -20.24 -14.58 5.61
CA CYS A 47 -20.91 -13.29 5.57
C CYS A 47 -20.32 -12.29 4.56
N LYS A 48 -19.17 -12.62 3.93
CA LYS A 48 -18.41 -11.76 2.99
C LYS A 48 -18.05 -10.38 3.53
N TYR A 49 -18.17 -10.19 4.85
CA TYR A 49 -17.71 -8.99 5.53
C TYR A 49 -16.20 -8.85 5.41
N ARG A 50 -15.73 -7.62 5.18
CA ARG A 50 -14.32 -7.31 4.93
C ARG A 50 -13.77 -6.44 6.05
N LYS A 51 -12.73 -6.92 6.73
CA LYS A 51 -12.01 -6.17 7.77
C LYS A 51 -10.57 -5.92 7.35
N GLN A 52 -10.10 -4.70 7.61
CA GLN A 52 -8.71 -4.31 7.37
C GLN A 52 -7.91 -4.38 8.67
N LEU A 53 -6.83 -5.15 8.71
CA LEU A 53 -5.95 -5.27 9.87
C LEU A 53 -4.54 -4.81 9.50
N ALA A 54 -4.03 -3.78 10.19
CA ALA A 54 -2.69 -3.25 9.96
C ALA A 54 -1.65 -3.97 10.83
N ILE A 55 -0.60 -4.52 10.21
CA ILE A 55 0.54 -5.13 10.90
C ILE A 55 1.64 -4.09 11.13
N LYS A 56 2.57 -4.39 12.04
CA LYS A 56 3.85 -3.68 12.18
C LYS A 56 4.64 -3.69 10.86
N ARG A 57 5.62 -2.79 10.75
CA ARG A 57 6.47 -2.70 9.55
C ARG A 57 7.44 -3.87 9.51
N CYS A 58 7.47 -4.59 8.40
CA CYS A 58 8.40 -5.70 8.14
C CYS A 58 9.09 -5.47 6.79
N LYS A 59 10.34 -5.96 6.62
CA LYS A 59 11.06 -5.92 5.34
C LYS A 59 10.63 -7.05 4.41
N HIS A 60 10.58 -8.26 4.96
CA HIS A 60 10.07 -9.45 4.29
C HIS A 60 8.71 -9.80 4.90
N PHE A 61 7.72 -9.96 4.03
CA PHE A 61 6.39 -10.41 4.41
C PHE A 61 5.90 -11.37 3.34
N GLU A 62 5.65 -12.60 3.75
CA GLU A 62 5.15 -13.67 2.90
C GLU A 62 3.85 -14.18 3.51
N LEU A 63 2.84 -14.39 2.66
CA LEU A 63 1.56 -14.94 3.07
C LEU A 63 1.48 -16.38 2.59
N GLY A 64 1.27 -17.33 3.51
CA GLY A 64 1.14 -18.76 3.18
C GLY A 64 2.47 -19.50 2.97
N GLY A 65 3.59 -18.98 3.46
CA GLY A 65 4.88 -19.66 3.40
C GLY A 65 4.95 -20.95 4.23
N ASP A 66 5.95 -21.77 3.93
CA ASP A 66 6.17 -23.03 4.62
C ASP A 66 6.44 -22.83 6.11
N LYS A 67 5.74 -23.61 6.94
CA LYS A 67 6.01 -23.66 8.37
C LYS A 67 7.41 -24.25 8.56
N LYS A 68 8.29 -23.51 9.21
CA LYS A 68 9.63 -24.00 9.58
C LYS A 68 9.50 -25.29 10.38
N LYS A 69 10.12 -26.37 9.89
CA LYS A 69 10.18 -27.67 10.60
C LYS A 69 11.18 -27.56 11.76
N LYS A 70 10.80 -28.06 12.95
CA LYS A 70 11.68 -28.07 14.12
C LYS A 70 12.76 -29.15 13.95
N GLY A 71 14.03 -28.79 14.15
CA GLY A 71 15.15 -29.75 14.25
C GLY A 71 15.75 -30.25 12.93
N GLN A 72 15.44 -29.64 11.78
CA GLN A 72 16.09 -30.02 10.53
C GLN A 72 17.48 -29.39 10.41
N MET A 73 18.47 -30.24 10.15
CA MET A 73 19.83 -29.82 9.81
C MET A 73 19.81 -29.13 8.45
N ILE A 74 20.36 -27.93 8.37
CA ILE A 74 20.50 -27.20 7.10
C ILE A 74 21.55 -27.96 6.29
N GLN A 75 21.21 -28.39 5.07
CA GLN A 75 22.18 -28.98 4.15
C GLN A 75 23.16 -27.89 3.68
N PHE A 76 24.44 -28.21 3.75
CA PHE A 76 25.54 -27.40 3.24
C PHE A 76 25.71 -27.60 1.73
#